data_AF-A0A7C3VYU1-F1
#
_entry.id   AF-A0A7C3VYU1-F1
#
_cell.length_a   1.000
_cell.length_b   1.000
_cell.length_c   1.000
_cell.angle_alpha   90.00
_cell.angle_beta   90.00
_cell.angle_gamma   90.00
#
_symmetry.space_group_name_H-M   'P 1'
#
loop_
_entity.id
_entity.type
_entity.pdbx_description
1 polymer ?
#
loop_
_entity_poly.entity_id
_entity_poly.type
_entity_poly.pdbx_seq_one_letter_code
_entity_poly.pdbx_strand_id
1 'polypeptide(L)'
;MKAFRKMRRGEKGFTLIEIMIVVLIIGILLAIAVPNFIKARETSRAKSCVANLKQIDAAKEQWAMDNRKTTGDTVTLSELVGSDNYIKKTPVCPSGGTYDPQPIGTDPTCDSGIATHAL
;
A
#
# COMPACT_ATOMS: atom_id res chain seq x y z
N MET A 1 -16.82 -54.53 -35.02
CA MET A 1 -15.37 -54.67 -35.29
C MET A 1 -14.78 -53.31 -35.63
N LYS A 2 -13.89 -52.78 -34.78
CA LYS A 2 -12.72 -51.93 -35.08
C LYS A 2 -12.22 -51.33 -33.76
N ALA A 3 -11.24 -51.99 -33.16
CA ALA A 3 -10.57 -51.51 -31.97
C ALA A 3 -9.64 -50.34 -32.36
N PHE A 4 -9.90 -49.15 -31.85
CA PHE A 4 -9.00 -48.01 -31.96
C PHE A 4 -7.77 -48.27 -31.08
N ARG A 5 -6.69 -48.78 -31.69
CA ARG A 5 -5.39 -48.93 -31.03
C ARG A 5 -4.74 -47.56 -30.86
N LYS A 6 -4.94 -46.94 -29.70
CA LYS A 6 -4.29 -45.67 -29.30
C LYS A 6 -2.81 -45.93 -29.05
N MET A 7 -1.95 -45.53 -29.97
CA MET A 7 -0.50 -45.47 -29.76
C MET A 7 -0.20 -44.41 -28.70
N ARG A 8 0.18 -44.84 -27.48
CA ARG A 8 0.77 -43.95 -26.48
C ARG A 8 2.18 -43.62 -26.95
N ARG A 9 2.36 -42.44 -27.57
CA ARG A 9 3.68 -41.85 -27.85
C ARG A 9 4.43 -41.79 -26.52
N GLY A 10 5.67 -42.30 -26.51
CA GLY A 10 6.50 -42.37 -25.31
C GLY A 10 6.63 -41.02 -24.61
N GLU A 11 5.94 -40.90 -23.49
CA GLU A 11 6.11 -39.80 -22.55
C GLU A 11 7.46 -40.02 -21.87
N LYS A 12 8.48 -39.26 -22.29
CA LYS A 12 9.74 -39.19 -21.55
C LYS A 12 9.44 -38.49 -20.21
N GLY A 13 9.53 -39.22 -19.11
CA GLY A 13 9.37 -38.66 -17.77
C GLY A 13 10.49 -37.64 -17.47
N PHE A 14 10.15 -36.62 -16.67
CA PHE A 14 11.13 -35.67 -16.13
C PHE A 14 12.25 -36.43 -15.41
N THR A 15 13.50 -36.08 -15.70
CA THR A 15 14.62 -36.63 -14.94
C THR A 15 14.67 -35.96 -13.56
N LEU A 16 15.06 -36.70 -12.51
CA LEU A 16 15.23 -36.12 -11.17
C LEU A 16 16.25 -34.96 -11.19
N ILE A 17 17.28 -35.07 -12.04
CA ILE A 17 18.33 -34.07 -12.18
C ILE A 17 17.81 -32.75 -12.80
N GLU A 18 16.86 -32.81 -13.74
CA GLU A 18 16.22 -31.59 -14.28
C GLU A 18 15.48 -30.83 -13.19
N ILE A 19 14.71 -31.52 -12.35
CA ILE A 19 13.98 -30.87 -11.26
C ILE A 19 14.95 -30.28 -10.24
N MET A 20 16.05 -30.98 -9.91
CA MET A 20 17.06 -30.48 -8.96
C MET A 20 17.70 -29.17 -9.41
N ILE A 21 18.09 -29.05 -10.68
CA ILE A 21 18.70 -27.81 -11.20
C ILE A 21 17.70 -26.67 -11.19
N VAL A 22 16.44 -26.93 -11.55
CA VAL A 22 15.38 -25.92 -11.57
C VAL A 22 15.12 -25.34 -10.17
N VAL A 23 14.97 -26.19 -9.15
CA VAL A 23 14.74 -25.70 -7.77
C VAL A 23 15.96 -24.96 -7.22
N LEU A 24 17.18 -25.34 -7.61
CA LEU A 24 18.39 -24.63 -7.24
C LEU A 24 18.39 -23.19 -7.80
N ILE A 25 18.08 -23.02 -9.08
CA ILE A 25 18.03 -21.69 -9.70
C ILE A 25 16.90 -20.84 -9.09
N ILE A 26 15.71 -21.41 -8.91
CA ILE A 26 14.59 -20.71 -8.26
C ILE A 26 14.96 -20.29 -6.83
N GLY A 27 15.67 -21.14 -6.08
CA GLY A 27 16.14 -20.83 -4.73
C GLY A 27 17.05 -19.60 -4.68
N ILE A 28 18.02 -19.50 -5.61
CA ILE A 28 18.92 -18.34 -5.71
C ILE A 28 18.13 -17.06 -6.05
N LEU A 29 17.20 -17.15 -7.00
CA LEU A 29 16.37 -16.00 -7.39
C LEU A 29 15.48 -15.51 -6.23
N LEU A 30 14.84 -16.44 -5.51
CA LEU A 30 13.98 -16.11 -4.37
C LEU A 30 14.77 -15.50 -3.20
N ALA A 31 15.99 -15.97 -2.95
CA ALA A 31 16.85 -15.43 -1.89
C ALA A 31 17.13 -13.92 -2.06
N ILE A 32 17.23 -13.44 -3.30
CA ILE A 32 17.42 -12.02 -3.61
C ILE A 32 16.07 -11.29 -3.72
N ALA A 33 15.08 -11.91 -4.36
CA ALA A 33 13.81 -11.27 -4.68
C ALA A 33 12.95 -11.00 -3.43
N VAL A 34 12.84 -11.96 -2.51
CA VAL A 34 11.98 -11.86 -1.31
C VAL A 34 12.34 -10.68 -0.39
N PRO A 35 13.60 -10.51 0.06
CA PRO A 35 13.94 -9.40 0.95
C PRO A 35 13.76 -8.04 0.27
N ASN A 36 14.06 -7.95 -1.03
CA ASN A 36 13.84 -6.72 -1.78
C ASN A 36 12.35 -6.39 -1.93
N PHE A 37 11.52 -7.39 -2.19
CA PHE A 37 10.07 -7.23 -2.29
C PHE A 37 9.44 -6.75 -0.98
N ILE A 38 9.90 -7.26 0.17
CA ILE A 38 9.41 -6.82 1.50
C ILE A 38 9.74 -5.34 1.71
N LYS A 39 10.99 -4.92 1.47
CA LYS A 39 11.41 -3.51 1.58
C LYS A 39 10.64 -2.60 0.61
N ALA A 40 10.46 -3.04 -0.63
CA ALA A 40 9.69 -2.28 -1.61
C ALA A 40 8.22 -2.10 -1.17
N ARG A 41 7.62 -3.13 -0.57
CA ARG A 41 6.25 -3.06 -0.05
C ARG A 41 6.14 -2.13 1.15
N GLU A 42 7.10 -2.16 2.07
CA GLU A 42 7.14 -1.27 3.24
C GLU A 42 7.31 0.20 2.82
N THR A 43 8.27 0.49 1.94
CA THR A 43 8.46 1.84 1.40
C THR A 43 7.26 2.33 0.61
N SER A 44 6.58 1.45 -0.14
CA SER A 44 5.33 1.80 -0.81
C SER A 44 4.22 2.17 0.18
N ARG A 45 4.08 1.43 1.29
CA ARG A 45 3.10 1.75 2.34
C ARG A 45 3.38 3.11 2.98
N ALA A 46 4.64 3.39 3.31
CA ALA A 46 5.05 4.68 3.85
C ALA A 46 4.76 5.83 2.85
N LYS A 47 5.12 5.66 1.58
CA LYS A 47 4.82 6.65 0.52
C LYS A 47 3.32 6.89 0.35
N SER A 48 2.51 5.85 0.35
CA SER A 48 1.05 5.97 0.31
C SER A 48 0.50 6.70 1.54
N CYS A 49 1.05 6.44 2.73
CA CYS A 49 0.67 7.15 3.93
C CYS A 49 0.98 8.65 3.85
N VAL A 50 2.21 9.01 3.43
CA VAL A 50 2.62 10.41 3.21
C VAL A 50 1.76 11.08 2.13
N ALA A 51 1.43 10.38 1.05
CA ALA A 51 0.54 10.91 0.02
C ALA A 51 -0.87 11.22 0.55
N ASN A 52 -1.42 10.36 1.41
CA ASN A 52 -2.69 10.64 2.10
C ASN A 52 -2.57 11.83 3.04
N LEU A 53 -1.47 11.97 3.79
CA LEU A 53 -1.23 13.14 4.64
C LEU A 53 -1.21 14.44 3.82
N LYS A 54 -0.59 14.44 2.62
CA LYS A 54 -0.62 15.60 1.70
C LYS A 54 -2.01 15.96 1.23
N GLN A 55 -2.83 14.95 0.96
CA GLN A 55 -4.23 15.18 0.60
C GLN A 55 -5.01 15.80 1.77
N ILE A 56 -4.76 15.34 3.00
CA ILE A 56 -5.38 15.89 4.21
C ILE A 56 -4.92 17.32 4.45
N ASP A 57 -3.63 17.60 4.29
CA ASP A 57 -3.08 18.94 4.49
C ASP A 57 -3.66 19.95 3.49
N ALA A 58 -3.67 19.59 2.20
CA ALA A 58 -4.28 20.42 1.17
C ALA A 58 -5.79 20.65 1.42
N ALA A 59 -6.52 19.60 1.84
CA ALA A 59 -7.93 19.71 2.18
C ALA A 59 -8.16 20.61 3.40
N LYS A 60 -7.28 20.52 4.41
CA LYS A 60 -7.28 21.34 5.61
C LYS A 60 -7.04 22.82 5.27
N GLU A 61 -6.06 23.11 4.43
CA GLU A 61 -5.80 24.48 3.95
C GLU A 61 -6.99 25.04 3.18
N GLN A 62 -7.60 24.23 2.31
CA GLN A 62 -8.79 24.65 1.56
C GLN A 62 -9.99 24.93 2.50
N TRP A 63 -10.23 24.05 3.47
CA TRP A 63 -11.26 24.26 4.49
C TRP A 63 -11.01 25.55 5.29
N ALA A 64 -9.75 25.83 5.64
CA ALA A 64 -9.39 27.03 6.36
C ALA A 64 -9.68 28.31 5.55
N MET A 65 -9.39 28.31 4.25
CA MET A 65 -9.71 29.42 3.36
C MET A 65 -11.21 29.67 3.28
N ASP A 66 -12.01 28.63 3.07
CA ASP A 66 -13.46 28.75 2.92
C ASP A 66 -14.15 29.21 4.22
N ASN A 67 -13.63 28.78 5.37
CA ASN A 67 -14.18 29.08 6.69
C ASN A 67 -13.52 30.29 7.38
N ARG A 68 -12.63 31.00 6.68
CA ARG A 68 -11.87 32.15 7.20
C ARG A 68 -11.13 31.83 8.51
N LYS A 69 -10.58 30.62 8.59
CA LYS A 69 -9.78 30.13 9.72
C LYS A 69 -8.32 30.51 9.53
N THR A 70 -7.62 30.53 10.65
CA THR A 70 -6.22 30.94 10.75
C THR A 70 -5.39 29.90 11.48
N THR A 71 -4.07 30.07 11.48
CA THR A 71 -3.14 29.18 12.18
C THR A 71 -3.55 28.99 13.64
N GLY A 72 -3.62 27.73 14.09
CA GLY A 72 -4.04 27.35 15.44
C GLY A 72 -5.51 27.00 15.59
N ASP A 73 -6.36 27.29 14.59
CA ASP A 73 -7.74 26.79 14.60
C ASP A 73 -7.77 25.26 14.46
N THR A 74 -8.59 24.62 15.28
CA THR A 74 -8.76 23.16 15.27
C THR A 74 -9.69 22.75 14.14
N VAL A 75 -9.29 21.73 13.39
CA VAL A 75 -10.12 21.07 12.37
C VAL A 75 -10.39 19.62 12.79
N THR A 76 -11.60 19.13 12.57
CA THR A 76 -11.94 17.73 12.81
C THR A 76 -11.98 16.95 11.50
N LEU A 77 -11.63 15.66 11.56
CA LEU A 77 -11.59 14.81 10.36
C LEU A 77 -12.99 14.70 9.68
N SER A 78 -14.07 14.86 10.43
CA SER A 78 -15.45 14.89 9.93
C SER A 78 -15.79 16.11 9.08
N GLU A 79 -15.11 17.24 9.29
CA GLU A 79 -15.31 18.46 8.48
C GLU A 79 -14.56 18.39 7.14
N LEU A 80 -13.48 17.60 7.10
CA LEU A 80 -12.68 17.40 5.90
C LEU A 80 -13.19 16.26 5.02
N VAL A 81 -13.76 15.24 5.64
CA VAL A 81 -14.12 14.00 4.95
C VAL A 81 -15.64 13.86 4.81
N GLY A 82 -16.11 13.54 3.61
CA GLY A 82 -17.53 13.39 3.30
C GLY A 82 -17.77 13.46 1.79
N SER A 83 -18.91 12.97 1.32
CA SER A 83 -19.23 12.96 -0.11
C SER A 83 -19.25 14.35 -0.74
N ASP A 84 -19.63 15.36 0.05
CA ASP A 84 -19.72 16.76 -0.34
C ASP A 84 -18.61 17.64 0.28
N ASN A 85 -17.63 17.03 0.96
CA ASN A 85 -16.50 17.73 1.59
C ASN A 85 -15.24 17.67 0.70
N TYR A 86 -14.15 18.22 1.21
CA TYR A 86 -12.84 18.32 0.55
C TYR A 86 -12.24 16.95 0.19
N ILE A 87 -12.51 15.93 1.01
CA ILE A 87 -12.06 14.55 0.79
C ILE A 87 -13.27 13.62 0.68
N LYS A 88 -13.47 13.04 -0.52
CA LYS A 88 -14.65 12.20 -0.84
C LYS A 88 -14.81 10.95 0.03
N LYS A 89 -13.71 10.38 0.53
CA LYS A 89 -13.71 9.16 1.34
C LYS A 89 -12.56 9.20 2.34
N THR A 90 -12.80 8.71 3.55
CA THR A 90 -11.76 8.63 4.58
C THR A 90 -10.56 7.84 4.07
N PRO A 91 -9.35 8.45 4.02
CA PRO A 91 -8.16 7.73 3.67
C PRO A 91 -7.86 6.69 4.75
N VAL A 92 -7.54 5.48 4.33
CA VAL A 92 -7.14 4.38 5.22
C VAL A 92 -5.64 4.23 5.16
N CYS A 93 -4.98 4.22 6.32
CA CYS A 93 -3.54 4.03 6.36
C CYS A 93 -3.19 2.57 5.99
N PRO A 94 -2.30 2.33 5.01
CA PRO A 94 -1.88 0.98 4.63
C PRO A 94 -1.16 0.20 5.75
N SER A 95 -0.71 0.90 6.79
CA SER A 95 -0.06 0.36 7.98
C SER A 95 -1.04 0.16 9.15
N GLY A 96 -2.33 0.47 8.99
CA GLY A 96 -3.36 0.28 10.02
C GLY A 96 -3.53 1.47 10.98
N GLY A 97 -2.95 2.62 10.66
CA GLY A 97 -3.05 3.82 11.47
C GLY A 97 -4.27 4.71 11.26
N THR A 98 -4.45 5.67 12.17
CA THR A 98 -5.46 6.73 12.08
C THR A 98 -4.81 8.06 11.74
N TYR A 99 -5.46 8.83 10.87
CA TYR A 99 -5.02 10.17 10.49
C TYR A 99 -5.58 11.22 11.44
N ASP A 100 -4.72 12.11 11.88
CA ASP A 100 -5.07 13.31 12.63
C ASP A 100 -4.66 14.54 11.81
N PRO A 101 -5.61 15.39 11.39
CA PRO A 101 -5.33 16.55 10.57
C PRO A 101 -4.51 17.63 11.29
N GLN A 102 -4.50 17.61 12.64
CA GLN A 102 -3.88 18.62 13.50
C GLN A 102 -4.41 20.05 13.23
N PRO A 103 -4.14 21.04 14.10
CA PRO A 103 -4.54 22.42 13.85
C PRO A 103 -3.99 23.00 12.53
N ILE A 104 -4.64 24.05 12.04
CA ILE A 104 -4.15 24.78 10.86
C ILE A 104 -2.74 25.30 11.16
N GLY A 105 -1.80 25.09 10.21
CA GLY A 105 -0.40 25.50 10.32
C GLY A 105 0.52 24.53 11.07
N THR A 106 0.01 23.38 11.50
CA THR A 106 0.82 22.23 11.93
C THR A 106 0.61 21.06 10.97
N ASP A 107 1.66 20.28 10.71
CA ASP A 107 1.58 19.15 9.78
C ASP A 107 0.61 18.07 10.29
N PRO A 108 -0.23 17.48 9.43
CA PRO A 108 -1.08 16.38 9.84
C PRO A 108 -0.22 15.14 10.15
N THR A 109 -0.71 14.32 11.05
CA THR A 109 0.01 13.13 11.52
C THR A 109 -0.81 11.87 11.26
N CYS A 110 -0.12 10.73 11.20
CA CYS A 110 -0.73 9.42 11.20
C CYS A 110 -0.08 8.57 12.27
N ASP A 111 -0.88 8.14 13.26
CA ASP A 111 -0.43 7.13 14.21
C ASP A 111 -0.71 5.75 13.63
N SER A 112 0.33 5.02 13.25
CA SER A 112 0.23 3.64 12.76
C SER A 112 0.58 2.60 13.82
N GLY A 113 0.25 2.84 15.09
CA GLY A 113 0.33 1.90 16.22
C GLY A 113 1.76 1.48 16.61
N ILE A 114 2.74 1.70 15.74
CA ILE A 114 4.15 1.32 15.87
C ILE A 114 5.08 2.40 15.26
N ALA A 115 4.53 3.34 14.48
CA ALA A 115 5.27 4.46 13.90
C ALA A 115 4.34 5.66 13.65
N THR A 116 4.80 6.86 14.03
CA THR A 116 4.14 8.12 13.70
C THR A 116 4.71 8.65 12.39
N HIS A 117 3.87 8.79 11.38
CA HIS A 117 4.25 9.47 10.14
C HIS A 117 3.78 10.91 10.22
N ALA A 118 4.71 11.84 10.03
CA ALA A 118 4.44 13.25 9.82
C ALA A 118 4.77 13.61 8.36
N LEU A 119 4.22 14.72 7.90
CA LEU A 119 4.52 15.28 6.60
C LEU A 119 5.92 15.91 6.53
#